data_AF-A0A439CNB0-F1
#
_entry.id   AF-A0A439CNB0-F1
#
_cell.length_a   1.000
_cell.length_b   1.000
_cell.length_c   1.000
_cell.angle_alpha   90.00
_cell.angle_beta   90.00
_cell.angle_gamma   90.00
#
_symmetry.space_group_name_H-M   'P 1'
#
loop_
_entity.id
_entity.type
_entity.pdbx_description
1 polymer ?
#
loop_
_entity_poly.entity_id
_entity_poly.type
_entity_poly.pdbx_seq_one_letter_code
_entity_poly.pdbx_strand_id
1 'polypeptide(L)'
;MATKWFAGECSTKFGPKVLIFNQQGREEAVHFLEGMITALRTHGQGTDDAFEHVIFCTNVTHAKTGYKRDFVNHQYDPEAIKALTAQHGFAEKWAVLDPKANIAVVPTIEDAINHVRGLHASVGDGRIVQALITGSLHLVGGALAILENVDAL
;
A
#
# COMPACT_ATOMS: atom_id res chain seq x y z
N MET A 1 9.32 -12.47 6.17
CA MET A 1 8.93 -11.36 5.28
C MET A 1 7.54 -10.88 5.68
N ALA A 2 7.27 -9.57 5.64
CA ALA A 2 6.04 -8.95 6.18
C ALA A 2 4.73 -9.63 5.72
N THR A 3 4.62 -10.05 4.46
CA THR A 3 3.40 -10.70 3.97
C THR A 3 3.11 -12.05 4.61
N LYS A 4 4.14 -12.82 4.98
CA LYS A 4 3.94 -14.08 5.72
C LYS A 4 3.36 -13.81 7.11
N TRP A 5 3.85 -12.78 7.80
CA TRP A 5 3.28 -12.36 9.08
C TRP A 5 1.84 -11.89 8.90
N PHE A 6 1.60 -11.03 7.90
CA PHE A 6 0.26 -10.52 7.59
C PHE A 6 -0.74 -11.65 7.28
N ALA A 7 -0.35 -12.67 6.51
CA ALA A 7 -1.17 -13.84 6.26
C ALA A 7 -1.58 -14.56 7.56
N GLY A 8 -0.64 -14.68 8.51
CA GLY A 8 -0.93 -15.21 9.85
C GLY A 8 -1.93 -14.35 10.62
N GLU A 9 -1.77 -13.03 10.61
CA GLU A 9 -2.69 -12.06 11.25
C GLU A 9 -4.09 -12.05 10.63
N CYS A 10 -4.22 -12.49 9.38
CA CYS A 10 -5.47 -12.59 8.64
C CYS A 10 -6.18 -13.93 8.81
N SER A 11 -5.50 -14.95 9.35
CA SER A 11 -5.98 -16.35 9.34
C SER A 11 -7.38 -16.54 9.93
N THR A 12 -7.74 -15.77 10.96
CA THR A 12 -9.03 -15.83 11.67
C THR A 12 -9.99 -14.70 11.31
N LYS A 13 -9.59 -13.80 10.41
CA LYS A 13 -10.39 -12.63 10.01
C LYS A 13 -10.97 -12.88 8.62
N PHE A 14 -12.20 -12.40 8.42
CA PHE A 14 -12.91 -12.49 7.16
C PHE A 14 -13.13 -11.10 6.62
N GLY A 15 -12.81 -10.84 5.35
CA GLY A 15 -12.90 -9.52 4.76
C GLY A 15 -11.79 -9.24 3.76
N PRO A 16 -11.88 -8.12 3.04
CA PRO A 16 -10.95 -7.79 1.98
C PRO A 16 -9.56 -7.50 2.55
N LYS A 17 -8.55 -8.05 1.88
CA LYS A 17 -7.14 -7.78 2.15
C LYS A 17 -6.68 -6.66 1.22
N VAL A 18 -6.01 -5.66 1.79
CA VAL A 18 -5.57 -4.46 1.09
C VAL A 18 -4.07 -4.32 1.21
N LEU A 19 -3.40 -4.02 0.10
CA LEU A 19 -2.01 -3.63 0.06
C LEU A 19 -1.90 -2.12 -0.16
N ILE A 20 -1.16 -1.41 0.70
CA ILE A 20 -0.65 -0.07 0.39
C ILE A 20 0.86 -0.19 0.22
N PHE A 21 1.36 0.18 -0.96
CA PHE A 21 2.75 0.01 -1.31
C PHE A 21 3.39 1.27 -1.90
N ASN A 22 4.63 1.53 -1.51
CA ASN A 22 5.50 2.46 -2.18
C ASN A 22 6.97 2.06 -2.01
N GLN A 23 7.74 2.18 -3.09
CA GLN A 23 9.19 2.07 -3.09
C GLN A 23 9.76 3.14 -4.01
N GLN A 24 10.87 3.76 -3.62
CA GLN A 24 11.62 4.70 -4.47
C GLN A 24 13.04 4.14 -4.68
N GLY A 25 13.51 4.11 -5.93
CA GLY A 25 14.93 3.91 -6.25
C GLY A 25 15.39 2.51 -6.61
N ARG A 26 14.48 1.56 -6.89
CA ARG A 26 14.84 0.21 -7.34
C ARG A 26 13.86 -0.28 -8.39
N GLU A 27 14.33 -0.49 -9.62
CA GLU A 27 13.53 -1.15 -10.66
C GLU A 27 13.14 -2.58 -10.23
N GLU A 28 13.98 -3.20 -9.41
CA GLU A 28 13.75 -4.53 -8.83
C GLU A 28 12.65 -4.54 -7.76
N ALA A 29 12.10 -3.38 -7.39
CA ALA A 29 10.98 -3.30 -6.46
C ALA A 29 9.74 -4.06 -6.96
N VAL A 30 9.63 -4.23 -8.28
CA VAL A 30 8.61 -5.06 -8.92
C VAL A 30 8.70 -6.52 -8.47
N HIS A 31 9.91 -7.06 -8.27
CA HIS A 31 10.08 -8.44 -7.76
C HIS A 31 9.56 -8.61 -6.33
N PHE A 32 9.49 -7.52 -5.54
CA PHE A 32 8.86 -7.59 -4.23
C PHE A 32 7.36 -7.84 -4.36
N LEU A 33 6.68 -7.27 -5.36
CA LEU A 33 5.24 -7.46 -5.58
C LEU A 33 4.92 -8.94 -5.87
N GLU A 34 5.72 -9.59 -6.72
CA GLU A 34 5.63 -11.02 -7.02
C GLU A 34 5.83 -11.88 -5.77
N GLY A 35 6.87 -11.57 -4.99
CA GLY A 35 7.14 -12.28 -3.74
C GLY A 35 6.02 -12.10 -2.72
N MET A 36 5.40 -10.92 -2.66
CA MET A 36 4.30 -10.63 -1.75
C MET A 36 3.05 -11.44 -2.08
N ILE A 37 2.58 -11.41 -3.32
CA ILE A 37 1.37 -12.16 -3.69
C ILE A 37 1.59 -13.67 -3.57
N THR A 38 2.78 -14.16 -3.94
CA THR A 38 3.16 -15.57 -3.76
C THR A 38 3.16 -15.97 -2.29
N ALA A 39 3.70 -15.14 -1.42
CA ALA A 39 3.72 -15.41 0.02
C ALA A 39 2.31 -15.41 0.62
N LEU A 40 1.41 -14.53 0.15
CA LEU A 40 0.02 -14.51 0.60
C LEU A 40 -0.73 -15.79 0.16
N ARG A 41 -0.62 -16.19 -1.11
CA ARG A 41 -1.22 -17.43 -1.63
C ARG A 41 -0.67 -18.70 -0.95
N THR A 42 0.58 -18.66 -0.50
CA THR A 42 1.26 -19.80 0.14
C THR A 42 0.93 -19.93 1.63
N HIS A 43 0.77 -18.81 2.33
CA HIS A 43 0.63 -18.78 3.80
C HIS A 43 -0.73 -18.28 4.30
N GLY A 44 -1.60 -17.84 3.38
CA GLY A 44 -2.92 -17.32 3.67
C GLY A 44 -3.98 -18.40 3.81
N GLN A 45 -5.23 -18.01 3.59
CA GLN A 45 -6.41 -18.87 3.78
C GLN A 45 -6.66 -19.85 2.61
N GLY A 46 -5.80 -19.85 1.59
CA GLY A 46 -5.87 -20.75 0.45
C GLY A 46 -5.08 -20.25 -0.75
N THR A 47 -5.03 -21.06 -1.82
CA THR A 47 -4.33 -20.71 -3.06
C THR A 47 -4.94 -19.52 -3.79
N ASP A 48 -6.22 -19.24 -3.53
CA ASP A 48 -6.95 -18.09 -4.06
C ASP A 48 -6.82 -16.84 -3.18
N ASP A 49 -6.06 -16.90 -2.08
CA ASP A 49 -5.89 -15.76 -1.18
C ASP A 49 -5.05 -14.65 -1.85
N ALA A 50 -5.59 -13.44 -1.90
CA ALA A 50 -5.02 -12.33 -2.65
C ALA A 50 -5.35 -10.99 -2.01
N PHE A 51 -4.65 -9.95 -2.44
CA PHE A 51 -5.03 -8.57 -2.11
C PHE A 51 -6.15 -8.14 -3.05
N GLU A 52 -7.38 -8.05 -2.53
CA GLU A 52 -8.55 -7.57 -3.29
C GLU A 52 -8.40 -6.11 -3.72
N HIS A 53 -7.68 -5.32 -2.93
CA HIS A 53 -7.35 -3.93 -3.25
C HIS A 53 -5.85 -3.69 -3.12
N VAL A 54 -5.27 -2.97 -4.09
CA VAL A 54 -3.84 -2.66 -4.12
C VAL A 54 -3.67 -1.19 -4.46
N ILE A 55 -3.04 -0.46 -3.57
CA ILE A 55 -2.95 0.99 -3.61
C ILE A 55 -1.47 1.38 -3.67
N PHE A 56 -1.09 2.07 -4.74
CA PHE A 56 0.23 2.65 -4.89
C PHE A 56 0.16 4.14 -4.59
N CYS A 57 1.05 4.62 -3.71
CA CYS A 57 1.12 6.03 -3.35
C CYS A 57 2.55 6.55 -3.33
N THR A 58 2.73 7.87 -3.19
CA THR A 58 4.05 8.46 -2.96
C THR A 58 4.40 8.48 -1.46
N ASN A 59 5.57 9.04 -1.12
CA ASN A 59 5.94 9.30 0.28
C ASN A 59 5.39 10.65 0.82
N VAL A 60 4.57 11.37 0.06
CA VAL A 60 3.89 12.58 0.54
C VAL A 60 2.88 12.17 1.61
N THR A 61 3.04 12.68 2.84
CA THR A 61 2.22 12.26 3.98
C THR A 61 0.80 12.79 3.88
N HIS A 62 0.64 14.12 3.85
CA HIS A 62 -0.67 14.77 3.78
C HIS A 62 -0.86 15.52 2.47
N ALA A 63 -2.08 15.56 1.95
CA ALA A 63 -2.41 16.29 0.74
C ALA A 63 -2.23 17.81 0.90
N LYS A 64 -2.47 18.35 2.11
CA LYS A 64 -2.44 19.80 2.38
C LYS A 64 -1.09 20.31 2.86
N THR A 65 -0.40 19.58 3.72
CA THR A 65 0.86 20.03 4.36
C THR A 65 2.10 19.45 3.69
N GLY A 66 1.95 18.47 2.80
CA GLY A 66 3.07 17.88 2.05
C GLY A 66 3.91 16.91 2.89
N TYR A 67 5.24 16.98 2.73
CA TYR A 67 6.19 16.15 3.48
C TYR A 67 6.42 16.71 4.89
N LYS A 68 6.70 15.85 5.87
CA LYS A 68 7.58 16.25 6.98
C LYS A 68 8.95 16.58 6.38
N ARG A 69 9.54 17.73 6.74
CA ARG A 69 10.79 18.26 6.15
C ARG A 69 11.93 17.22 6.06
N ASP A 70 11.97 16.28 7.00
CA ASP A 70 12.98 15.21 7.07
C ASP A 70 12.86 14.16 5.95
N PHE A 71 11.79 14.19 5.15
CA PHE A 71 11.49 13.19 4.12
C PHE A 71 11.54 13.73 2.68
N VAL A 72 11.99 14.97 2.47
CA VAL A 72 12.18 15.54 1.13
C VAL A 72 13.41 14.88 0.48
N ASN A 73 13.16 13.96 -0.45
CA ASN A 73 14.24 13.33 -1.20
C ASN A 73 14.53 14.10 -2.50
N HIS A 74 15.61 14.88 -2.50
CA HIS A 74 16.09 15.64 -3.67
C HIS A 74 16.69 14.78 -4.79
N GLN A 75 16.78 13.45 -4.61
CA GLN A 75 17.37 12.56 -5.61
C GLN A 75 16.45 12.24 -6.79
N TYR A 76 15.13 12.51 -6.66
CA TYR A 76 14.15 12.14 -7.68
C TYR A 76 13.58 13.37 -8.38
N ASP A 77 13.30 13.22 -9.67
CA ASP A 77 12.68 14.25 -10.50
C ASP A 77 11.31 14.67 -9.93
N PRO A 78 11.15 15.94 -9.52
CA PRO A 78 9.88 16.46 -8.99
C PRO A 78 8.70 16.27 -9.95
N GLU A 79 8.91 16.36 -11.26
CA GLU A 79 7.84 16.18 -12.25
C GLU A 79 7.41 14.72 -12.37
N ALA A 80 8.36 13.77 -12.29
CA ALA A 80 8.06 12.34 -12.25
C ALA A 80 7.30 11.93 -10.98
N ILE A 81 7.62 12.54 -9.83
CA ILE A 81 6.86 12.34 -8.59
C ILE A 81 5.44 12.88 -8.75
N LYS A 82 5.28 14.09 -9.29
CA LYS A 82 3.97 14.70 -9.53
C LYS A 82 3.13 13.90 -10.52
N ALA A 83 3.76 13.29 -11.51
CA ALA A 83 3.14 12.41 -12.49
C ALA A 83 2.90 10.98 -11.97
N LEU A 84 3.29 10.66 -10.73
CA LEU A 84 3.14 9.34 -10.11
C LEU A 84 3.75 8.21 -10.95
N THR A 85 4.82 8.49 -11.70
CA THR A 85 5.35 7.59 -12.74
C THR A 85 5.73 6.22 -12.18
N ALA A 86 6.39 6.18 -11.02
CA ALA A 86 6.74 4.92 -10.36
C ALA A 86 5.50 4.13 -9.92
N GLN A 87 4.50 4.83 -9.37
CA GLN A 87 3.26 4.22 -8.90
C GLN A 87 2.46 3.63 -10.07
N HIS A 88 2.42 4.32 -11.22
CA HIS A 88 1.84 3.77 -12.44
C HIS A 88 2.60 2.53 -12.93
N GLY A 89 3.94 2.53 -12.89
CA GLY A 89 4.74 1.35 -13.21
C GLY A 89 4.42 0.15 -12.31
N PHE A 90 4.25 0.37 -10.99
CA PHE A 90 3.82 -0.70 -10.08
C PHE A 90 2.40 -1.20 -10.37
N ALA A 91 1.48 -0.30 -10.71
CA ALA A 91 0.10 -0.63 -11.06
C ALA A 91 0.03 -1.52 -12.31
N GLU A 92 0.75 -1.17 -13.37
CA GLU A 92 0.83 -1.97 -14.60
C GLU A 92 1.37 -3.38 -14.32
N LYS A 93 2.41 -3.49 -13.49
CA LYS A 93 2.97 -4.79 -13.11
C LYS A 93 1.99 -5.60 -12.28
N TRP A 94 1.34 -5.00 -11.29
CA TRP A 94 0.35 -5.70 -10.48
C TRP A 94 -0.82 -6.21 -11.33
N ALA A 95 -1.28 -5.44 -12.31
CA ALA A 95 -2.35 -5.85 -13.22
C ALA A 95 -2.01 -7.13 -14.02
N VAL A 96 -0.72 -7.38 -14.29
CA VAL A 96 -0.24 -8.63 -14.89
C VAL A 96 -0.22 -9.78 -13.88
N LEU A 97 0.17 -9.51 -12.63
CA LEU A 97 0.29 -10.53 -11.57
C LEU A 97 -1.07 -11.00 -11.03
N ASP A 98 -2.02 -10.07 -10.92
CA ASP A 98 -3.38 -10.34 -10.49
C ASP A 98 -4.39 -9.40 -11.17
N PRO A 99 -4.94 -9.82 -12.33
CA PRO A 99 -5.94 -9.04 -13.06
C PRO A 99 -7.26 -8.83 -12.31
N LYS A 100 -7.51 -9.56 -11.22
CA LYS A 100 -8.75 -9.45 -10.43
C LYS A 100 -8.66 -8.37 -9.34
N ALA A 101 -7.46 -7.89 -9.04
CA ALA A 101 -7.25 -6.90 -7.99
C ALA A 101 -7.82 -5.52 -8.40
N ASN A 102 -8.44 -4.83 -7.45
CA ASN A 102 -8.83 -3.43 -7.63
C ASN A 102 -7.61 -2.56 -7.37
N ILE A 103 -7.01 -2.01 -8.42
CA ILE A 103 -5.77 -1.24 -8.34
C ILE A 103 -6.08 0.26 -8.31
N ALA A 104 -5.46 0.98 -7.36
CA ALA A 104 -5.53 2.43 -7.26
C ALA A 104 -4.14 3.05 -7.22
N VAL A 105 -3.98 4.20 -7.88
CA VAL A 105 -2.79 5.05 -7.80
C VAL A 105 -3.22 6.39 -7.22
N VAL A 106 -2.67 6.77 -6.07
CA VAL A 106 -3.08 7.97 -5.33
C VAL A 106 -1.86 8.80 -4.94
N PRO A 107 -1.99 10.13 -4.81
CA PRO A 107 -0.82 10.98 -4.67
C PRO A 107 -0.21 10.93 -3.26
N THR A 108 -0.99 10.66 -2.21
CA THR A 108 -0.49 10.72 -0.82
C THR A 108 -0.79 9.47 0.00
N ILE A 109 -0.06 9.34 1.12
CA ILE A 109 -0.29 8.30 2.12
C ILE A 109 -1.67 8.49 2.75
N GLU A 110 -2.07 9.74 3.03
CA GLU A 110 -3.39 10.10 3.52
C GLU A 110 -4.51 9.65 2.58
N ASP A 111 -4.37 9.87 1.27
CA ASP A 111 -5.35 9.40 0.28
C ASP A 111 -5.45 7.87 0.27
N ALA A 112 -4.32 7.16 0.38
CA ALA A 112 -4.30 5.71 0.44
C ALA A 112 -5.04 5.18 1.69
N ILE A 113 -4.78 5.77 2.85
CA ILE A 113 -5.46 5.41 4.12
C ILE A 113 -6.96 5.73 4.04
N ASN A 114 -7.32 6.89 3.49
CA ASN A 114 -8.72 7.28 3.33
C ASN A 114 -9.47 6.37 2.35
N HIS A 115 -8.79 5.90 1.29
CA HIS A 115 -9.34 4.88 0.40
C HIS A 115 -9.69 3.59 1.15
N VAL A 116 -8.77 3.09 1.99
CA VAL A 116 -9.02 1.89 2.83
C VAL A 116 -10.16 2.12 3.83
N ARG A 117 -10.20 3.29 4.48
CA ARG A 117 -11.30 3.67 5.39
C ARG A 117 -12.65 3.69 4.67
N GLY A 118 -12.68 4.13 3.41
CA GLY A 118 -13.88 4.10 2.58
C GLY A 118 -14.40 2.69 2.30
N LEU A 119 -13.51 1.70 2.16
CA LEU A 119 -13.89 0.29 1.97
C LEU A 119 -14.57 -0.29 3.22
N HIS A 120 -14.22 0.18 4.41
CA HIS A 120 -14.89 -0.28 5.63
C HIS A 120 -16.39 0.03 5.60
N ALA A 121 -16.81 1.14 4.98
CA ALA A 121 -18.22 1.50 4.88
C ALA A 121 -19.01 0.58 3.93
N SER A 122 -18.34 -0.18 3.05
CA SER A 122 -18.97 -1.05 2.06
C SER A 122 -18.87 -2.54 2.38
N VAL A 123 -18.11 -2.93 3.41
CA VAL A 123 -18.05 -4.34 3.84
C VAL A 123 -19.22 -4.67 4.76
N GLY A 124 -19.90 -5.79 4.49
CA GLY A 124 -21.03 -6.25 5.28
C GLY A 124 -20.67 -6.68 6.71
N ASP A 125 -21.68 -6.82 7.56
CA ASP A 125 -21.53 -7.15 8.97
C ASP A 125 -20.63 -8.38 9.21
N GLY A 126 -19.73 -8.26 10.18
CA GLY A 126 -18.78 -9.32 10.54
C GLY A 126 -17.55 -9.43 9.61
N ARG A 127 -17.44 -8.60 8.57
CA ARG A 127 -16.23 -8.52 7.73
C ARG A 127 -15.33 -7.37 8.17
N ILE A 128 -14.02 -7.62 8.19
CA ILE A 128 -12.98 -6.67 8.61
C ILE A 128 -12.01 -6.45 7.45
N VAL A 129 -11.84 -5.20 7.05
CA VAL A 129 -10.79 -4.80 6.11
C VAL A 129 -9.43 -4.97 6.77
N GLN A 130 -8.54 -5.72 6.13
CA GLN A 130 -7.21 -6.05 6.63
C GLN A 130 -6.18 -5.39 5.72
N ALA A 131 -5.44 -4.40 6.22
CA ALA A 131 -4.50 -3.63 5.41
C ALA A 131 -3.05 -3.92 5.78
N LEU A 132 -2.21 -4.16 4.78
CA LEU A 132 -0.76 -4.23 4.88
C LEU A 132 -0.15 -2.97 4.25
N ILE A 133 0.51 -2.14 5.06
CA ILE A 133 1.26 -0.96 4.59
C ILE A 133 2.75 -1.32 4.61
N THR A 134 3.41 -1.32 3.45
CA THR A 134 4.81 -1.76 3.35
C THR A 134 5.51 -1.21 2.11
N GLY A 135 6.81 -1.48 1.98
CA GLY A 135 7.63 -1.12 0.83
C GLY A 135 8.81 -0.24 1.22
N SER A 136 8.58 0.82 1.99
CA SER A 136 9.64 1.71 2.45
C SER A 136 9.40 2.23 3.87
N LEU A 137 10.49 2.62 4.56
CA LEU A 137 10.43 3.23 5.89
C LEU A 137 9.64 4.55 5.89
N HIS A 138 9.77 5.33 4.81
CA HIS A 138 9.07 6.61 4.63
C HIS A 138 7.55 6.42 4.60
N LEU A 139 7.06 5.44 3.83
CA LEU A 139 5.64 5.11 3.78
C LEU A 139 5.14 4.65 5.14
N VAL A 140 5.84 3.71 5.79
CA VAL A 140 5.41 3.18 7.10
C VAL A 140 5.42 4.29 8.16
N GLY A 141 6.47 5.11 8.21
CA GLY A 141 6.57 6.24 9.14
C GLY A 141 5.50 7.31 8.90
N GLY A 142 5.22 7.66 7.65
CA GLY A 142 4.14 8.60 7.30
C GLY A 142 2.75 8.06 7.64
N ALA A 143 2.52 6.76 7.43
CA ALA A 143 1.26 6.11 7.81
C ALA A 143 1.06 6.10 9.33
N LEU A 144 2.11 5.80 10.11
CA LEU A 144 2.05 5.86 11.58
C LEU A 144 1.71 7.27 12.07
N ALA A 145 2.33 8.31 11.51
CA ALA A 145 2.01 9.70 11.89
C ALA A 145 0.52 10.03 11.70
N ILE A 146 -0.09 9.59 10.59
CA ILE A 146 -1.52 9.77 10.31
C ILE A 146 -2.39 8.94 11.27
N LEU A 147 -2.02 7.69 11.53
CA LEU A 147 -2.81 6.77 12.35
C LEU A 147 -2.79 7.12 13.84
N GLU A 148 -1.66 7.62 14.33
CA GLU A 148 -1.50 8.08 15.71
C GLU A 148 -2.07 9.48 15.94
N ASN A 149 -2.58 10.14 14.88
CA ASN A 149 -3.04 11.53 14.89
C ASN A 149 -1.96 12.46 15.45
N VAL A 150 -0.68 12.08 15.28
CA VAL A 150 0.48 12.88 15.63
C VAL A 150 0.65 13.85 14.49
N ASP A 151 -0.21 14.87 14.48
CA ASP A 151 0.00 16.07 13.69
C ASP A 151 1.47 16.46 13.85
N ALA A 152 2.13 16.67 12.72
CA ALA A 152 3.53 17.02 12.64
C ALA A 152 3.87 18.11 13.68
N LEU A 153 4.56 17.69 14.75
CA LEU A 153 5.40 18.58 15.54
C LEU A 153 6.34 19.37 14.63
#